data_AF-A0A1J5JK47-F1
#
_entry.id   AF-A0A1J5JK47-F1
#
_cell.length_a   1.000
_cell.length_b   1.000
_cell.length_c   1.000
_cell.angle_alpha   90.00
_cell.angle_beta   90.00
_cell.angle_gamma   90.00
#
_symmetry.space_group_name_H-M   'P 1'
#
loop_
_entity.id
_entity.type
_entity.pdbx_description
1 polymer ?
#
loop_
_entity_poly.entity_id
_entity_poly.type
_entity_poly.pdbx_seq_one_letter_code
_entity_poly.pdbx_strand_id
1 'polypeptide(L)'
;MLLSEQTPISMKGTIQEEKSREIYAELQELAVNYGQNLYLELRNKYQELLQKEREKGLYAFRVRREAIMKIGLPAVRQHRLAELEREERDWVLRLQERERILPELSAVIIVYVEGE
;
A
#
# COMPACT_ATOMS: atom_id res chain seq x y z
N MET A 1 14.99 10.10 28.94
CA MET A 1 14.65 9.11 30.00
C MET A 1 14.27 7.83 29.27
N LEU A 2 15.03 6.74 29.41
CA LEU A 2 14.72 5.46 28.76
C LEU A 2 13.73 4.70 29.63
N LEU A 3 12.53 4.43 29.12
CA LEU A 3 11.57 3.52 29.75
C LEU A 3 12.19 2.12 29.71
N SER A 4 12.60 1.59 30.86
CA SER A 4 12.99 0.18 30.99
C SER A 4 11.73 -0.68 31.06
N GLU A 5 11.82 -1.94 30.63
CA GLU A 5 10.69 -2.90 30.59
C GLU A 5 9.97 -3.11 31.94
N GLN A 6 10.55 -2.65 33.05
CA GLN A 6 10.04 -2.82 34.41
C GLN A 6 9.51 -1.51 35.02
N THR A 7 9.37 -0.44 34.24
CA THR A 7 8.80 0.81 34.76
C THR A 7 7.32 0.59 35.04
N PRO A 8 6.85 0.71 36.30
CA PRO A 8 5.45 0.50 36.62
C PRO A 8 4.59 1.60 35.97
N ILE A 9 3.84 1.23 34.94
CA ILE A 9 2.88 2.12 34.28
C ILE A 9 1.55 1.99 35.02
N SER A 10 1.03 3.11 35.52
CA SER A 10 -0.32 3.19 36.10
C SER A 10 -1.18 4.16 35.30
N MET A 11 -2.41 3.74 34.96
CA MET A 11 -3.36 4.63 34.30
C MET A 11 -3.89 5.62 35.33
N LYS A 12 -3.49 6.89 35.22
CA LYS A 12 -3.95 7.95 36.14
C LYS A 12 -5.32 8.52 35.77
N GLY A 13 -5.79 8.32 34.54
CA GLY A 13 -7.12 8.75 34.11
C GLY A 13 -7.29 8.76 32.59
N THR A 14 -8.36 9.39 32.13
CA THR A 14 -8.68 9.58 30.70
C THR A 14 -8.91 11.07 30.44
N ILE A 15 -8.50 11.53 29.26
CA ILE A 15 -8.77 12.90 28.81
C ILE A 15 -10.23 13.01 28.37
N GLN A 16 -10.95 14.00 28.90
CA GLN A 16 -12.37 14.24 28.60
C GLN A 16 -12.60 14.68 27.14
N GLU A 17 -13.81 14.47 26.61
CA GLU A 17 -14.12 14.51 25.16
C GLU A 17 -13.72 15.80 24.43
N GLU A 18 -13.98 16.99 24.98
CA GLU A 18 -13.66 18.25 24.29
C GLU A 18 -12.14 18.41 24.12
N LYS A 19 -11.41 18.19 25.21
CA LYS A 19 -9.95 18.31 25.24
C LYS A 19 -9.25 17.19 24.50
N SER A 20 -9.84 15.99 24.43
CA SER A 20 -9.28 14.88 23.65
C SER A 20 -9.36 15.14 22.14
N ARG A 21 -10.42 15.80 21.66
CA ARG A 21 -10.55 16.21 20.25
C ARG A 21 -9.50 17.26 19.86
N GLU A 22 -9.28 18.25 20.71
CA GLU A 22 -8.25 19.29 20.49
C GLU A 22 -6.85 18.65 20.39
N ILE A 23 -6.48 17.81 21.36
CA ILE A 23 -5.19 17.13 21.39
C ILE A 23 -5.03 16.20 20.18
N TYR A 24 -6.07 15.46 19.80
CA TYR A 24 -6.04 14.62 18.62
C TYR A 24 -5.77 15.43 17.35
N ALA A 25 -6.47 16.55 17.16
CA ALA A 25 -6.31 17.40 15.98
C ALA A 25 -4.88 17.96 15.87
N GLU A 26 -4.33 18.46 16.98
CA GLU A 26 -2.96 18.97 17.04
C GLU A 26 -1.93 17.87 16.73
N LEU A 27 -2.05 16.70 17.37
CA LEU A 27 -1.14 15.59 17.14
C LEU A 27 -1.26 15.01 15.74
N GLN A 28 -2.46 14.99 15.15
CA GLN A 28 -2.67 14.57 13.77
C GLN A 28 -1.96 15.52 12.80
N GLU A 29 -2.05 16.83 13.00
CA GLU A 29 -1.34 17.82 12.17
C GLU A 29 0.18 17.65 12.26
N LEU A 30 0.70 17.51 13.49
CA LEU A 30 2.13 17.25 13.70
C LEU A 30 2.56 15.93 13.05
N ALA A 31 1.78 14.86 13.21
CA ALA A 31 2.09 13.56 12.63
C ALA A 31 2.10 13.60 11.09
N VAL A 32 1.19 14.35 10.47
CA VAL A 32 1.19 14.58 9.01
C VAL A 32 2.45 15.32 8.59
N ASN A 33 2.80 16.41 9.29
CA ASN A 33 3.97 17.22 8.98
C ASN A 33 5.28 16.42 9.12
N TYR A 34 5.45 15.70 10.23
CA TYR A 34 6.64 14.87 10.45
C TYR A 34 6.69 13.63 9.55
N GLY A 35 5.52 13.07 9.22
CA GLY A 35 5.38 11.88 8.39
C GLY A 35 5.49 12.13 6.89
N GLN A 36 5.46 13.39 6.44
CA GLN A 36 5.40 13.73 5.01
C GLN A 36 6.54 13.11 4.20
N ASN A 37 7.79 13.20 4.67
CA ASN A 37 8.94 12.64 3.96
C ASN A 37 8.86 11.11 3.86
N LEU A 38 8.49 10.44 4.95
CA LEU A 38 8.31 8.99 4.97
C LEU A 38 7.18 8.55 4.04
N TYR A 39 6.06 9.29 4.03
CA TYR A 39 4.96 9.04 3.11
C TYR A 39 5.40 9.13 1.65
N LEU A 40 6.14 10.18 1.28
CA LEU A 40 6.66 10.35 -0.08
C LEU A 40 7.60 9.21 -0.48
N GLU A 41 8.48 8.78 0.42
CA GLU A 41 9.36 7.63 0.19
C GLU A 41 8.56 6.35 -0.06
N LEU A 42 7.61 6.03 0.82
CA LEU A 42 6.75 4.85 0.70
C LEU A 42 5.95 4.87 -0.61
N ARG A 43 5.38 6.02 -0.96
CA ARG A 43 4.63 6.22 -2.21
C ARG A 43 5.52 5.98 -3.42
N ASN A 44 6.70 6.59 -3.47
CA ASN A 44 7.61 6.46 -4.60
C ASN A 44 8.10 5.01 -4.76
N LYS A 45 8.49 4.36 -3.66
CA LYS A 45 8.89 2.96 -3.65
C LYS A 45 7.79 2.03 -4.15
N TYR A 46 6.54 2.31 -3.75
CA TYR A 46 5.39 1.55 -4.21
C TYR A 46 5.14 1.74 -5.72
N GLN A 47 5.20 2.97 -6.21
CA GLN A 47 5.08 3.28 -7.64
C GLN A 47 6.17 2.59 -8.47
N GLU A 48 7.42 2.59 -8.01
CA GLU A 48 8.51 1.88 -8.69
C GLU A 48 8.28 0.36 -8.75
N LEU A 49 7.77 -0.22 -7.66
CA LEU A 49 7.46 -1.64 -7.61
C LEU A 49 6.33 -1.99 -8.59
N LEU A 50 5.26 -1.19 -8.63
CA LEU A 50 4.17 -1.38 -9.57
C LEU A 50 4.62 -1.22 -11.02
N GLN A 51 5.49 -0.24 -11.30
CA GLN A 51 6.05 -0.05 -12.64
C GLN A 51 6.87 -1.26 -13.10
N LYS A 52 7.73 -1.81 -12.22
CA LYS A 52 8.48 -3.04 -12.50
C LYS A 52 7.56 -4.25 -12.71
N GLU A 53 6.49 -4.37 -11.91
CA GLU A 53 5.50 -5.43 -12.07
C GLU A 53 4.78 -5.30 -13.42
N ARG A 54 4.40 -4.07 -13.80
CA ARG A 54 3.79 -3.75 -15.09
C ARG A 54 4.66 -4.19 -16.25
N GLU A 55 5.92 -3.77 -16.26
CA GLU A 55 6.88 -4.09 -17.33
C GLU A 55 7.08 -5.60 -17.47
N LYS A 56 7.29 -6.30 -16.35
CA LYS A 56 7.45 -7.76 -16.34
C LYS A 56 6.21 -8.48 -16.84
N GLY A 57 5.02 -8.06 -16.40
CA GLY A 57 3.75 -8.65 -16.81
C GLY A 57 3.51 -8.47 -18.32
N LEU A 58 3.65 -7.25 -18.83
CA LEU A 58 3.50 -6.96 -20.26
C LEU A 58 4.51 -7.74 -21.11
N TYR A 59 5.75 -7.85 -20.65
CA TYR A 59 6.76 -8.68 -21.32
C TYR A 59 6.36 -10.17 -21.34
N ALA A 60 5.89 -10.72 -20.22
CA ALA A 60 5.44 -12.10 -20.15
C ALA A 60 4.25 -12.39 -21.09
N PHE A 61 3.25 -11.50 -21.14
CA PHE A 61 2.13 -11.63 -22.07
C PHE A 61 2.58 -11.58 -23.53
N ARG A 62 3.51 -10.68 -23.88
CA ARG A 62 4.10 -10.61 -25.22
C ARG A 62 4.77 -11.92 -25.61
N VAL A 63 5.65 -12.45 -24.76
CA VAL A 63 6.36 -13.72 -25.02
C VAL A 63 5.38 -14.90 -25.17
N ARG A 64 4.34 -14.97 -24.32
CA ARG A 64 3.29 -15.99 -24.42
C ARG A 64 2.53 -15.89 -25.75
N ARG A 65 2.22 -14.67 -26.19
CA ARG A 65 1.54 -14.41 -27.48
C ARG A 65 2.39 -14.89 -28.65
N GLU A 66 3.68 -14.57 -28.66
CA GLU A 66 4.63 -15.05 -29.66
C GLU A 66 4.74 -16.58 -29.67
N ALA A 67 4.79 -17.21 -28.50
CA ALA A 67 4.86 -18.67 -28.39
C ALA A 67 3.60 -19.36 -28.93
N ILE A 68 2.40 -18.84 -28.64
CA ILE A 68 1.14 -19.37 -29.18
C ILE A 68 1.13 -19.30 -30.70
N MET A 69 1.71 -18.25 -31.30
CA MET A 69 1.74 -18.09 -32.75
C MET A 69 2.64 -19.09 -33.47
N LYS A 70 3.65 -19.66 -32.80
CA LYS A 70 4.65 -20.55 -33.40
C LYS A 70 4.16 -21.99 -33.62
N ILE A 71 3.19 -22.47 -32.83
CA ILE A 71 2.83 -23.90 -32.79
C ILE A 71 1.31 -24.09 -32.74
N GLY A 72 0.79 -25.00 -33.57
CA GLY A 72 -0.58 -25.51 -33.49
C GLY A 72 -1.50 -25.11 -34.65
N LEU A 73 -2.62 -25.84 -34.76
CA LEU A 73 -3.65 -25.57 -35.78
C LEU A 73 -4.23 -24.16 -35.61
N PRO A 74 -4.66 -23.48 -36.71
CA PRO A 74 -5.19 -22.12 -36.65
C PRO A 74 -6.30 -21.92 -35.60
N ALA A 75 -7.27 -22.84 -35.53
CA ALA A 75 -8.37 -22.77 -34.57
C ALA A 75 -7.89 -22.84 -33.10
N VAL A 76 -6.91 -23.69 -32.81
CA VAL A 76 -6.32 -23.84 -31.46
C VAL A 76 -5.50 -22.60 -31.08
N ARG A 77 -4.79 -21.98 -32.04
CA ARG A 77 -4.09 -20.71 -31.81
C ARG A 77 -5.06 -19.60 -31.48
N GLN A 78 -6.14 -19.47 -32.25
CA GLN A 78 -7.16 -18.44 -32.03
C GLN A 78 -7.83 -18.58 -30.66
N HIS A 79 -8.16 -19.80 -30.25
CA HIS A 79 -8.73 -20.07 -28.93
C HIS A 79 -7.78 -19.63 -27.79
N ARG A 80 -6.52 -20.08 -27.83
CA ARG A 80 -5.52 -19.72 -26.81
C ARG A 80 -5.19 -18.23 -26.78
N LEU A 81 -5.21 -17.55 -27.94
CA LEU A 81 -5.05 -16.09 -28.00
C LEU A 81 -6.21 -15.38 -27.30
N ALA A 82 -7.45 -15.79 -27.56
CA ALA A 82 -8.62 -15.19 -26.92
C ALA A 82 -8.62 -15.42 -25.39
N GLU A 83 -8.13 -16.57 -24.92
CA GLU A 83 -7.89 -16.83 -23.50
C GLU A 83 -6.81 -15.90 -22.93
N LEU A 84 -5.65 -15.82 -23.58
CA LEU A 84 -4.54 -14.97 -23.14
C LEU A 84 -4.96 -13.49 -23.05
N GLU A 85 -5.76 -13.01 -24.01
CA GLU A 85 -6.28 -11.64 -23.99
C GLU A 85 -7.27 -11.39 -22.86
N ARG A 86 -8.08 -12.38 -22.46
CA ARG A 86 -8.91 -12.27 -21.26
C ARG A 86 -8.05 -12.16 -20.01
N GLU A 87 -7.07 -13.05 -19.87
CA GLU A 87 -6.13 -13.02 -18.73
C GLU A 87 -5.39 -11.69 -18.63
N GLU A 88 -4.92 -11.15 -19.77
CA GLU A 88 -4.20 -9.87 -19.83
C GLU A 88 -5.10 -8.72 -19.39
N ARG A 89 -6.36 -8.67 -19.85
CA ARG A 89 -7.33 -7.66 -19.41
C ARG A 89 -7.59 -7.73 -17.92
N ASP A 90 -7.86 -8.93 -17.39
CA ASP A 90 -8.14 -9.10 -15.97
C ASP A 90 -6.93 -8.74 -15.11
N TRP A 91 -5.72 -9.07 -15.58
CA TRP A 91 -4.47 -8.69 -14.92
C TRP A 91 -4.26 -7.17 -14.92
N VAL A 92 -4.50 -6.49 -16.06
CA VAL A 92 -4.40 -5.02 -16.15
C VAL A 92 -5.38 -4.35 -15.19
N LEU A 93 -6.63 -4.83 -15.12
CA LEU A 93 -7.62 -4.30 -14.19
C LEU A 93 -7.19 -4.45 -12.73
N ARG A 94 -6.66 -5.62 -12.34
CA ARG A 94 -6.11 -5.83 -11.00
C ARG A 94 -4.92 -4.92 -10.70
N LEU A 95 -4.05 -4.69 -11.69
CA LEU A 95 -2.91 -3.79 -11.55
C LEU A 95 -3.36 -2.34 -11.35
N GLN A 96 -4.37 -1.89 -12.10
CA GLN A 96 -4.96 -0.55 -11.96
C GLN A 96 -5.63 -0.35 -10.60
N GLU A 97 -6.28 -1.38 -10.05
CA GLU A 97 -6.87 -1.27 -8.71
C GLU A 97 -5.79 -1.12 -7.63
N ARG A 98 -4.65 -1.81 -7.78
CA ARG A 98 -3.51 -1.67 -6.87
C ARG A 98 -2.88 -0.28 -6.94
N GLU A 99 -2.86 0.37 -8.11
CA GLU A 99 -2.37 1.75 -8.25
C GLU A 99 -3.16 2.78 -7.42
N ARG A 100 -4.39 2.45 -7.01
CA ARG A 100 -5.23 3.34 -6.20
C ARG A 100 -4.94 3.24 -4.69
N ILE A 101 -4.21 2.22 -4.26
CA ILE A 101 -3.91 2.00 -2.85
C ILE A 101 -2.77 2.91 -2.42
N LEU A 102 -3.00 3.73 -1.38
CA LEU A 102 -2.02 4.65 -0.81
C LEU A 102 -1.82 4.39 0.68
N PRO A 103 -0.66 4.76 1.26
CA PRO A 103 -0.45 4.70 2.70
C PRO A 103 -1.46 5.56 3.46
N GLU A 104 -1.96 5.06 4.59
CA GLU A 104 -2.87 5.75 5.51
C GLU A 104 -2.15 6.09 6.82
N LEU A 105 -2.48 7.23 7.42
CA LEU A 105 -2.00 7.65 8.73
C LEU A 105 -3.19 7.82 9.69
N SER A 106 -3.32 6.87 10.62
CA SER A 106 -4.40 6.83 11.60
C SER A 106 -3.84 6.54 13.00
N ALA A 107 -4.16 7.39 13.96
CA ALA A 107 -3.75 7.19 15.35
C ALA A 107 -4.56 6.05 15.99
N VAL A 108 -3.87 5.04 16.51
CA VAL A 108 -4.49 3.90 17.22
C VAL A 108 -4.74 4.24 18.69
N ILE A 109 -3.76 4.87 19.34
CA ILE A 109 -3.85 5.32 20.73
C ILE A 109 -2.98 6.56 20.92
N ILE A 110 -3.46 7.49 21.73
CA ILE A 110 -2.69 8.65 22.20
C ILE A 110 -2.59 8.54 23.71
N VAL A 111 -1.37 8.57 24.24
CA VAL A 111 -1.10 8.47 25.67
C VAL A 111 -0.29 9.69 26.08
N TYR A 112 -0.74 10.37 27.13
CA TYR A 112 0.05 11.38 27.81
C TYR A 112 0.89 10.70 28.91
N VAL A 113 2.20 10.95 28.90
CA VAL A 113 3.13 10.40 29.87
C VAL A 113 3.72 11.54 30.67
N GLU A 114 3.60 11.45 31.99
CA GLU A 114 4.18 12.39 32.94
C GLU A 114 5.23 11.64 33.78
N GLY A 115 6.43 12.21 33.88
CA GLY A 115 7.46 11.71 34.80
C GLY A 115 7.33 12.41 36.15
N GLU A 116 7.54 11.67 37.25
CA GLU A 116 7.78 12.26 38.57
C GLU A 116 9.19 12.85 38.67
#